data_AF-A0A2E4ECC3-F1
#
_entry.id   AF-A0A2E4ECC3-F1
#
_cell.length_a   1.000
_cell.length_b   1.000
_cell.length_c   1.000
_cell.angle_alpha   90.00
_cell.angle_beta   90.00
_cell.angle_gamma   90.00
#
_symmetry.space_group_name_H-M   'P 1'
#
loop_
_entity.id
_entity.type
_entity.pdbx_description
1 polymer ?
#
loop_
_entity_poly.entity_id
_entity_poly.type
_entity_poly.pdbx_seq_one_letter_code
_entity_poly.pdbx_strand_id
1 'polypeptide(L)'
;MQKITVVDKETFRLWCHEMKFTTRQAAAVLRISRPQIYKYISESANNQVNDTIKIICELINRLSEKSRISFITESLELDNCDEQWPAKKPIEAPQNKKLA
;
A
#
# COMPACT_ATOMS: atom_id res chain seq x y z
N MET A 1 -8.70 7.11 9.01
CA MET A 1 -8.03 5.94 8.41
C MET A 1 -7.75 4.92 9.50
N GLN A 2 -8.14 3.65 9.33
CA GLN A 2 -7.78 2.60 10.30
C GLN A 2 -6.28 2.27 10.19
N LYS A 3 -5.64 2.01 11.34
CA LYS A 3 -4.24 1.57 11.38
C LYS A 3 -4.20 0.06 11.14
N ILE A 4 -3.85 -0.36 9.94
CA ILE A 4 -3.75 -1.78 9.56
C ILE A 4 -2.32 -2.25 9.76
N THR A 5 -2.13 -3.26 10.61
CA THR A 5 -0.85 -3.95 10.73
C THR A 5 -0.69 -4.89 9.54
N VAL A 6 0.36 -4.71 8.76
CA VAL A 6 0.65 -5.56 7.60
C VAL A 6 1.45 -6.78 8.05
N VAL A 7 0.81 -7.95 8.02
CA VAL A 7 1.43 -9.25 8.38
C VAL A 7 1.54 -10.20 7.19
N ASP A 8 0.65 -10.03 6.22
CA ASP A 8 0.49 -10.87 5.04
C ASP A 8 0.00 -10.07 3.83
N LYS A 9 -0.33 -10.77 2.76
CA LYS A 9 -0.78 -10.18 1.49
C LYS A 9 -2.16 -9.54 1.61
N GLU A 10 -3.04 -10.13 2.41
CA GLU A 10 -4.40 -9.66 2.61
C GLU A 10 -4.40 -8.32 3.34
N THR A 11 -3.68 -8.25 4.47
CA THR A 11 -3.48 -7.03 5.25
C THR A 11 -2.68 -5.98 4.49
N PHE A 12 -1.72 -6.36 3.65
CA PHE A 12 -1.03 -5.43 2.74
C PHE A 12 -1.99 -4.82 1.70
N ARG A 13 -2.82 -5.66 1.06
CA ARG A 13 -3.82 -5.21 0.07
C ARG A 13 -4.84 -4.29 0.71
N LEU A 14 -5.32 -4.63 1.90
CA LEU A 14 -6.22 -3.77 2.68
C LEU A 14 -5.53 -2.44 3.06
N TRP A 15 -4.27 -2.48 3.47
CA TRP A 15 -3.50 -1.27 3.78
C TRP A 15 -3.38 -0.34 2.57
N CYS A 16 -3.05 -0.87 1.39
CA CYS A 16 -3.04 -0.09 0.15
C CYS A 16 -4.42 0.49 -0.20
N HIS A 17 -5.50 -0.27 0.03
CA HIS A 17 -6.86 0.18 -0.19
C HIS A 17 -7.24 1.35 0.73
N GLU A 18 -6.95 1.25 2.03
CA GLU A 18 -7.24 2.30 3.01
C GLU A 18 -6.41 3.55 2.79
N MET A 19 -5.15 3.39 2.37
CA MET A 19 -4.28 4.50 1.96
C MET A 19 -4.67 5.09 0.60
N LYS A 20 -5.69 4.53 -0.07
CA LYS A 20 -6.19 4.97 -1.39
C LYS A 20 -5.09 5.02 -2.46
N PHE A 21 -4.23 4.01 -2.49
CA PHE A 21 -3.18 3.89 -3.48
C PHE A 21 -3.60 3.10 -4.72
N THR A 22 -3.10 3.50 -5.88
CA THR A 22 -2.90 2.60 -7.03
C THR A 22 -1.62 1.76 -6.83
N THR A 23 -1.38 0.80 -7.73
CA THR A 23 -0.11 0.04 -7.72
C THR A 23 1.12 0.91 -7.97
N ARG A 24 0.99 1.98 -8.76
CA ARG A 24 2.08 2.91 -9.02
C ARG A 24 2.36 3.81 -7.82
N GLN A 25 1.32 4.34 -7.18
CA GLN A 25 1.45 5.14 -5.97
C GLN A 25 2.06 4.32 -4.82
N ALA A 26 1.61 3.07 -4.64
CA ALA A 26 2.18 2.19 -3.62
C ALA A 26 3.67 1.88 -3.90
N ALA A 27 4.05 1.68 -5.16
CA ALA A 27 5.44 1.49 -5.58
C ALA A 27 6.31 2.72 -5.24
N ALA A 28 5.83 3.92 -5.56
CA ALA A 28 6.51 5.18 -5.26
C ALA A 28 6.69 5.41 -3.76
N VAL A 29 5.62 5.24 -2.97
CA VAL A 29 5.64 5.44 -1.51
C VAL A 29 6.55 4.42 -0.80
N LEU A 30 6.53 3.16 -1.24
CA LEU A 30 7.32 2.09 -0.62
C LEU A 30 8.72 1.94 -1.23
N ARG A 31 9.07 2.77 -2.22
CA ARG A 31 10.36 2.74 -2.95
C ARG A 31 10.71 1.36 -3.48
N ILE A 32 9.72 0.68 -4.05
CA ILE A 32 9.88 -0.63 -4.68
C ILE A 32 9.26 -0.67 -6.07
N SER A 33 9.69 -1.64 -6.87
CA SER A 33 9.19 -1.78 -8.23
C SER A 33 7.70 -2.17 -8.26
N ARG A 34 6.97 -1.72 -9.30
CA ARG A 34 5.57 -2.14 -9.53
C ARG A 34 5.40 -3.67 -9.59
N PRO A 35 6.29 -4.46 -10.22
CA PRO A 35 6.25 -5.93 -10.15
C PRO A 35 6.27 -6.48 -8.71
N GLN A 36 7.00 -5.87 -7.78
CA GLN A 36 6.98 -6.29 -6.37
C GLN A 36 5.63 -6.00 -5.72
N ILE A 37 5.01 -4.85 -6.02
CA ILE A 37 3.64 -4.56 -5.57
C ILE A 37 2.66 -5.63 -6.08
N TYR A 38 2.73 -5.99 -7.37
CA TYR A 38 1.89 -7.05 -7.95
C TYR A 38 2.09 -8.39 -7.24
N LYS A 39 3.32 -8.75 -6.88
CA LYS A 39 3.60 -9.97 -6.10
C LYS A 39 2.92 -9.96 -4.73
N TYR A 40 2.77 -8.80 -4.09
CA TYR A 40 2.16 -8.68 -2.77
C TYR A 40 0.63 -8.58 -2.80
N ILE A 41 0.02 -8.01 -3.84
CA ILE A 41 -1.45 -7.88 -3.93
C ILE A 41 -2.13 -9.07 -4.62
N SER A 42 -1.41 -9.84 -5.44
CA SER A 42 -1.98 -10.95 -6.23
C SER A 42 -2.07 -12.24 -5.40
N GLU A 43 -3.25 -12.82 -5.23
CA GLU A 43 -3.43 -14.07 -4.46
C GLU A 43 -2.72 -15.29 -5.07
N SER A 44 -2.49 -15.31 -6.39
CA SER A 44 -1.89 -16.46 -7.07
C SER A 44 -0.39 -16.63 -6.84
N ALA A 45 0.30 -15.57 -6.40
CA ALA A 45 1.74 -15.64 -6.13
C ALA A 45 2.02 -16.19 -4.72
N ASN A 46 2.79 -17.27 -4.60
CA ASN A 46 3.18 -17.87 -3.30
C ASN A 46 4.24 -17.05 -2.52
N ASN A 47 4.37 -15.76 -2.80
CA ASN A 47 5.36 -14.89 -2.16
C ASN A 47 4.76 -14.23 -0.92
N GLN A 48 5.51 -14.26 0.18
CA GLN A 48 5.18 -13.46 1.36
C GLN A 48 5.58 -12.00 1.18
N VAL A 49 4.89 -11.11 1.89
CA VAL A 49 5.30 -9.70 2.00
C VAL A 49 6.63 -9.67 2.74
N ASN A 50 7.62 -8.97 2.18
CA ASN A 50 8.94 -8.86 2.77
C ASN A 50 8.87 -8.09 4.11
N ASP A 51 9.61 -8.53 5.12
CA ASP A 51 9.56 -7.91 6.46
C ASP A 51 9.96 -6.44 6.46
N THR A 52 10.89 -6.01 5.61
CA THR A 52 11.24 -4.60 5.43
C THR A 52 10.01 -3.79 4.98
N ILE A 53 9.18 -4.34 4.10
CA ILE A 53 7.96 -3.68 3.64
C ILE A 53 6.93 -3.58 4.77
N LYS A 54 6.79 -4.64 5.57
CA LYS A 54 5.91 -4.62 6.75
C LYS A 54 6.33 -3.52 7.72
N ILE A 55 7.63 -3.40 7.99
CA ILE A 55 8.20 -2.35 8.87
C ILE A 55 7.93 -0.96 8.29
N ILE A 56 8.15 -0.74 6.99
CA ILE A 56 7.88 0.56 6.36
C ILE A 56 6.40 0.94 6.47
N CYS A 57 5.47 0.01 6.18
CA CYS A 57 4.04 0.24 6.37
C CYS A 57 3.70 0.64 7.82
N GLU A 58 4.32 -0.04 8.79
CA GLU A 58 4.13 0.26 10.21
C GLU A 58 4.69 1.63 10.61
N LEU A 59 5.86 2.03 10.09
CA LEU A 59 6.42 3.36 10.31
C LEU A 59 5.49 4.45 9.76
N ILE A 60 4.92 4.25 8.56
CA ILE A 60 3.94 5.17 7.96
C ILE A 60 2.65 5.24 8.81
N ASN A 61 2.20 4.12 9.37
CA ASN A 61 1.02 4.08 10.27
C ASN A 61 1.22 4.85 11.57
N ARG A 62 2.46 4.99 12.04
CA ARG A 62 2.82 5.74 13.25
C ARG A 62 2.88 7.25 13.04
N LEU A 63 3.03 7.69 11.79
CA LEU A 63 2.96 9.11 11.45
C LEU A 63 1.58 9.68 11.82
N SER A 64 1.58 10.93 12.30
CA SER A 64 0.37 11.74 12.39
C SER A 64 -0.29 11.87 11.01
N GLU A 65 -1.59 12.15 10.96
CA GLU A 65 -2.29 12.31 9.68
C GLU A 65 -1.61 13.37 8.79
N LYS A 66 -1.27 14.54 9.35
CA LYS A 66 -0.57 15.60 8.62
C LYS A 66 0.79 15.14 8.08
N SER A 67 1.60 14.49 8.92
CA SER A 67 2.93 13.99 8.51
C SER A 67 2.83 12.90 7.46
N ARG A 68 1.80 12.04 7.55
CA ARG A 68 1.55 10.98 6.58
C ARG A 68 1.17 11.56 5.22
N ILE A 69 0.29 12.56 5.20
CA ILE A 69 -0.09 13.26 3.96
C ILE A 69 1.15 13.89 3.31
N SER A 70 1.97 14.62 4.10
CA SER A 70 3.22 15.21 3.60
C SER A 70 4.13 14.15 2.98
N PHE A 71 4.39 13.06 3.72
CA PHE A 71 5.25 11.97 3.27
C PHE A 71 4.76 11.32 1.98
N ILE A 72 3.45 11.08 1.85
CA ILE A 72 2.86 10.50 0.64
C ILE A 72 3.04 11.46 -0.54
N THR A 73 2.65 12.73 -0.39
CA THR A 73 2.76 13.72 -1.46
C THR A 73 4.21 13.88 -1.92
N GLU A 74 5.15 14.04 -1.00
CA GLU A 74 6.59 14.15 -1.30
C GLU A 74 7.11 12.88 -2.00
N SER A 75 6.66 11.69 -1.57
CA SER A 75 7.08 10.44 -2.20
C SER A 75 6.60 10.31 -3.64
N LEU A 76 5.37 10.76 -3.93
CA LEU A 76 4.79 10.76 -5.28
C LEU A 76 5.48 11.78 -6.19
N GLU A 77 5.76 12.98 -5.68
CA GLU A 77 6.50 14.03 -6.41
C GLU A 77 7.91 13.56 -6.78
N LEU A 78 8.64 13.01 -5.81
CA LEU A 78 10.01 12.50 -6.01
C LEU A 78 10.09 11.37 -7.05
N ASP A 79 9.04 10.55 -7.17
CA ASP A 79 8.98 9.46 -8.15
C ASP A 79 8.38 9.92 -9.51
N ASN A 80 8.07 11.21 -9.66
CA ASN A 80 7.32 11.75 -10.81
C ASN A 80 6.03 10.97 -11.09
N CYS A 81 5.29 10.63 -10.04
CA CYS A 81 3.99 9.97 -10.16
C CYS A 81 2.92 11.02 -10.48
N ASP A 82 2.48 11.03 -11.73
CA ASP A 82 1.43 11.91 -12.27
C ASP A 82 0.00 11.50 -11.85
N GLU A 83 -0.14 10.40 -11.11
CA GLU A 83 -1.43 9.93 -10.63
C GLU A 83 -1.87 10.70 -9.37
N GLN A 84 -3.01 11.38 -9.46
CA GLN A 84 -3.59 12.09 -8.32
C GLN A 84 -3.84 11.15 -7.14
N TRP A 85 -3.35 11.54 -5.97
CA TRP A 85 -3.70 10.94 -4.68
C TRP A 85 -4.70 11.84 -3.94
N PRO A 86 -5.74 11.29 -3.30
CA PRO A 86 -6.14 9.87 -3.26
C PRO A 86 -6.58 9.32 -4.62
N ALA A 87 -6.30 8.04 -4.90
CA ALA A 87 -6.71 7.40 -6.15
C ALA A 87 -8.24 7.32 -6.26
N LYS A 88 -8.79 7.70 -7.42
CA LYS A 88 -10.22 7.52 -7.74
C LYS A 88 -10.65 6.05 -7.76
N LYS A 89 -9.72 5.17 -8.17
CA LYS A 89 -9.88 3.71 -8.20
C LYS A 89 -8.68 3.08 -7.48
N PRO A 90 -8.70 3.03 -6.14
CA PRO A 90 -7.61 2.43 -5.38
C PRO A 90 -7.54 0.91 -5.63
N ILE A 91 -6.44 0.29 -5.20
CA ILE A 91 -6.33 -1.16 -5.12
C ILE A 91 -7.56 -1.70 -4.40
N GLU A 92 -8.21 -2.70 -5.00
CA GLU A 92 -9.41 -3.30 -4.44
C GLU A 92 -9.10 -3.92 -3.07
N ALA A 93 -10.00 -3.73 -2.12
CA ALA A 93 -9.93 -4.43 -0.84
C ALA A 93 -9.95 -5.95 -1.07
N PRO A 94 -9.40 -6.75 -0.13
CA PRO A 94 -9.55 -8.19 -0.17
C PRO A 94 -11.02 -8.58 -0.31
N GLN A 95 -11.31 -9.51 -1.21
CA GLN A 95 -12.65 -10.08 -1.27
C GLN A 95 -12.79 -10.96 -0.04
N ASN A 96 -13.63 -10.56 0.91
CA ASN A 96 -14.13 -11.47 1.93
C ASN A 96 -14.80 -12.63 1.19
N LYS A 97 -14.08 -13.73 0.98
CA LYS A 97 -14.72 -15.03 0.81
C LYS A 97 -15.39 -15.27 2.14
N LYS A 98 -16.66 -14.87 2.24
CA LYS A 98 -17.56 -15.47 3.22
C LYS A 98 -17.35 -16.96 3.05
N LEU A 99 -16.75 -17.58 4.07
CA LEU A 99 -16.88 -19.01 4.30
C LEU A 99 -18.39 -19.24 4.37
N ALA A 100 -18.94 -19.73 3.26
CA ALA A 100 -20.29 -20.24 3.12
C ALA A 100 -20.14 -21.69 2.69
#